data_AF-A0A8D8B310-F1
#
_entry.id   AF-A0A8D8B310-F1
#
_cell.length_a   1.000
_cell.length_b   1.000
_cell.length_c   1.000
_cell.angle_alpha   90.00
_cell.angle_beta   90.00
_cell.angle_gamma   90.00
#
_symmetry.space_group_name_H-M   'P 1'
#
loop_
_entity.id
_entity.type
_entity.pdbx_description
1 polymer ?
#
loop_
_entity_poly.entity_id
_entity_poly.type
_entity_poly.pdbx_seq_one_letter_code
_entity_poly.pdbx_strand_id
1 'polypeptide(L)'
;MARIRDFPFSGDRHRNYKRGVNKTHPFELGIGFYYQSDIMLKPSVAANAIPLGRDPNVRWPGAVVPYIITGTFTAAEKTIILQAMQQYTDNTCVRFIPRTTQANFITIDNSDTGCWSYVGRSLDNTYNHVNLQNPSCMTTGTVAHELMHAIGFYHEFTRPDRDDWVSIDTGALLTQYQTTAFYDANFAKMSYAQAELYGIPYYYGSVMHYSKWGGAATYSRPVMNNLKPWTGDFGNDITLTAPDILAINYMYCNGTTTTTTTTTTTTTTTAAPTTTTTKAPTTTTTTTTAKPPTTTTTTTKAPATTTQAAATTTKAPPTTTKVATTIAPRTTTKRSRFCVLSFNGVCLIYM
;
A
#
# COMPACT_ATOMS: atom_id res chain seq x y z
N MET A 1 13.76 -13.15 21.82
CA MET A 1 12.65 -12.47 21.10
C MET A 1 12.13 -11.35 21.99
N ALA A 2 12.48 -10.10 21.68
CA ALA A 2 11.89 -8.95 22.39
C ALA A 2 10.39 -8.93 22.09
N ARG A 3 9.55 -8.80 23.13
CA ARG A 3 8.09 -8.77 22.97
C ARG A 3 7.68 -7.40 22.44
N ILE A 4 6.69 -7.39 21.55
CA ILE A 4 6.07 -6.25 20.84
C ILE A 4 5.51 -5.13 21.78
N ARG A 5 5.68 -5.21 23.11
CA ARG A 5 4.93 -4.41 24.10
C ARG A 5 5.65 -3.17 24.67
N ASP A 6 6.90 -2.90 24.31
CA ASP A 6 7.69 -1.84 24.98
C ASP A 6 7.82 -0.53 24.18
N PHE A 7 7.06 -0.37 23.09
CA PHE A 7 7.16 0.81 22.23
C PHE A 7 5.77 1.48 22.05
N PRO A 8 5.70 2.81 21.83
CA PRO A 8 4.43 3.51 21.64
C PRO A 8 3.69 2.97 20.42
N PHE A 9 2.46 2.47 20.63
CA PHE A 9 1.64 1.87 19.58
C PHE A 9 1.65 2.74 18.31
N SER A 10 1.82 2.12 17.15
CA SER A 10 1.87 2.78 15.83
C SER A 10 0.70 3.73 15.56
N GLY A 11 -0.40 3.57 16.30
CA GLY A 11 -1.63 4.31 16.16
C GLY A 11 -1.52 5.74 16.68
N ASP A 12 -0.63 6.00 17.63
CA ASP A 12 -0.30 7.37 18.04
C ASP A 12 0.48 8.10 16.95
N ARG A 13 1.39 7.40 16.25
CA ARG A 13 2.11 7.96 15.11
C ARG A 13 1.14 8.28 13.97
N HIS A 14 0.16 7.41 13.75
CA HIS A 14 -0.91 7.63 12.77
C HIS A 14 -1.80 8.82 13.14
N ARG A 15 -2.29 8.92 14.37
CA ARG A 15 -3.14 10.04 14.82
C ARG A 15 -2.50 11.41 14.61
N ASN A 16 -1.18 11.48 14.73
CA ASN A 16 -0.41 12.72 14.56
C ASN A 16 0.10 12.92 13.13
N TYR A 17 -0.25 12.03 12.20
CA TYR A 17 0.21 12.12 10.82
C TYR A 17 -0.44 13.30 10.09
N LYS A 18 0.38 14.18 9.50
CA LYS A 18 -0.04 15.32 8.70
C LYS A 18 0.59 15.24 7.31
N ARG A 19 -0.26 15.05 6.31
CA ARG A 19 0.12 15.03 4.89
C ARG A 19 0.83 16.33 4.52
N GLY A 20 1.97 16.23 3.82
CA GLY A 20 2.79 17.38 3.39
C GLY A 20 3.80 17.88 4.43
N VAL A 21 3.58 17.62 5.72
CA VAL A 21 4.56 17.92 6.78
C VAL A 21 5.45 16.71 7.05
N ASN A 22 4.84 15.53 7.21
CA ASN A 22 5.58 14.30 7.42
C ASN A 22 6.25 13.85 6.12
N LYS A 23 7.55 13.52 6.22
CA LYS A 23 8.34 12.99 5.10
C LYS A 23 8.32 11.46 5.03
N THR A 24 7.80 10.79 6.06
CA THR A 24 7.55 9.34 6.11
C THR A 24 6.12 9.04 5.65
N HIS A 25 5.87 7.89 5.03
CA HIS A 25 4.52 7.48 4.63
C HIS A 25 3.74 6.81 5.79
N PRO A 26 2.39 6.82 5.79
CA PRO A 26 1.59 6.24 6.87
C PRO A 26 1.86 4.76 7.15
N PHE A 27 2.05 3.96 6.11
CA PHE A 27 2.31 2.51 6.20
C PHE A 27 3.67 2.21 6.89
N GLU A 28 4.67 3.10 6.77
CA GLU A 28 5.95 2.98 7.50
C GLU A 28 5.85 3.25 9.00
N LEU A 29 4.74 3.80 9.50
CA LEU A 29 4.62 4.18 10.93
C LEU A 29 4.39 2.96 11.84
N GLY A 30 4.24 1.75 11.31
CA GLY A 30 4.29 0.51 12.08
C GLY A 30 5.70 -0.06 12.27
N ILE A 31 6.73 0.68 11.85
CA ILE A 31 8.12 0.21 11.92
C ILE A 31 8.54 -0.15 13.34
N GLY A 32 9.10 -1.35 13.48
CA GLY A 32 9.47 -1.96 14.76
C GLY A 32 8.33 -2.66 15.50
N PHE A 33 7.10 -2.67 14.95
CA PHE A 33 5.93 -3.35 15.52
C PHE A 33 5.37 -4.44 14.62
N TYR A 34 5.26 -4.15 13.32
CA TYR A 34 4.82 -5.10 12.31
C TYR A 34 6.02 -5.60 11.50
N TYR A 35 5.87 -6.76 10.87
CA TYR A 35 6.89 -7.26 9.94
C TYR A 35 6.95 -6.31 8.75
N GLN A 36 8.16 -5.94 8.33
CA GLN A 36 8.36 -4.91 7.31
C GLN A 36 7.56 -3.63 7.54
N SER A 37 7.19 -3.31 8.79
CA SER A 37 6.44 -2.13 9.24
C SER A 37 4.93 -2.07 8.99
N ASP A 38 4.31 -2.91 8.16
CA ASP A 38 2.85 -2.95 7.93
C ASP A 38 2.32 -4.36 7.55
N ILE A 39 3.14 -5.40 7.63
CA ILE A 39 2.72 -6.76 7.34
C ILE A 39 2.43 -7.52 8.64
N MET A 40 1.22 -8.07 8.71
CA MET A 40 0.85 -9.07 9.71
C MET A 40 1.22 -10.48 9.22
N LEU A 41 1.89 -11.25 10.08
CA LEU A 41 2.34 -12.60 9.78
C LEU A 41 1.27 -13.62 10.18
N LYS A 42 1.01 -14.60 9.30
CA LYS A 42 0.16 -15.76 9.62
C LYS A 42 0.97 -16.74 10.50
N PRO A 43 0.35 -17.52 11.40
CA PRO A 43 1.07 -18.43 12.30
C PRO A 43 1.92 -19.47 11.56
N SER A 44 1.51 -19.89 10.36
CA SER A 44 2.24 -20.84 9.52
C SER A 44 3.50 -20.26 8.87
N VAL A 45 3.71 -18.93 8.91
CA VAL A 45 4.86 -18.26 8.27
C VAL A 45 6.03 -18.07 9.24
N ALA A 46 6.00 -18.68 10.44
CA ALA A 46 7.17 -18.77 11.32
C ALA A 46 8.34 -19.58 10.72
N ALA A 47 8.14 -20.18 9.53
CA ALA A 47 9.17 -20.81 8.72
C ALA A 47 9.25 -20.15 7.34
N ASN A 48 9.90 -18.99 7.24
CA ASN A 48 10.72 -18.46 6.12
C ASN A 48 10.45 -18.93 4.66
N ALA A 49 9.22 -19.20 4.24
CA ALA A 49 8.88 -19.39 2.84
C ALA A 49 7.38 -19.18 2.63
N ILE A 50 7.00 -18.07 2.00
CA ILE A 50 5.82 -18.11 1.13
C ILE A 50 6.33 -18.75 -0.16
N PRO A 51 5.84 -19.95 -0.54
CA PRO A 51 6.31 -20.61 -1.75
C PRO A 51 6.09 -19.70 -2.94
N LEU A 52 7.15 -19.49 -3.72
CA LEU A 52 6.97 -18.99 -5.07
C LEU A 52 6.25 -20.02 -5.91
N GLY A 53 5.06 -19.61 -6.34
CA GLY A 53 4.29 -20.32 -7.34
C GLY A 53 3.14 -21.10 -6.75
N ARG A 54 2.03 -21.02 -7.49
CA ARG A 54 0.95 -22.00 -7.61
C ARG A 54 0.33 -22.64 -6.35
N ASP A 55 0.65 -22.22 -5.13
CA ASP A 55 -0.17 -22.62 -3.99
C ASP A 55 -1.52 -21.89 -4.12
N PRO A 56 -2.61 -22.61 -4.46
CA PRO A 56 -3.92 -22.01 -4.67
C PRO A 56 -4.45 -21.40 -3.36
N ASN A 57 -3.85 -21.69 -2.21
CA ASN A 57 -4.29 -21.19 -0.92
C ASN A 57 -3.81 -19.77 -0.65
N VAL A 58 -2.71 -19.31 -1.27
CA VAL A 58 -2.16 -17.95 -1.09
C VAL A 58 -2.61 -16.96 -2.15
N ARG A 59 -3.02 -17.42 -3.33
CA ARG A 59 -3.62 -16.56 -4.37
C ARG A 59 -5.13 -16.57 -4.29
N TRP A 60 -5.76 -15.46 -4.69
CA TRP A 60 -7.21 -15.39 -4.83
C TRP A 60 -7.68 -16.10 -6.11
N PRO A 61 -8.54 -17.14 -6.01
CA PRO A 61 -9.00 -17.88 -7.18
C PRO A 61 -9.72 -16.99 -8.19
N GLY A 62 -9.40 -17.17 -9.46
CA GLY A 62 -9.99 -16.39 -10.56
C GLY A 62 -9.69 -14.89 -10.50
N ALA A 63 -8.68 -14.47 -9.72
CA ALA A 63 -8.39 -13.07 -9.44
C ALA A 63 -9.57 -12.32 -8.79
N VAL A 64 -10.49 -13.04 -8.14
CA VAL A 64 -11.65 -12.45 -7.45
C VAL A 64 -11.37 -12.38 -5.96
N VAL A 65 -11.45 -11.18 -5.40
CA VAL A 65 -11.23 -10.89 -3.98
C VAL A 65 -12.54 -10.41 -3.36
N PRO A 66 -13.34 -11.31 -2.77
CA PRO A 66 -14.53 -10.89 -2.04
C PRO A 66 -14.13 -10.07 -0.82
N TYR A 67 -14.87 -8.99 -0.52
CA TYR A 67 -14.59 -8.15 0.63
C TYR A 67 -15.85 -7.81 1.44
N ILE A 68 -15.65 -7.56 2.73
CA ILE A 68 -16.61 -6.86 3.58
C ILE A 68 -15.93 -5.63 4.18
N ILE A 69 -16.70 -4.57 4.42
CA ILE A 69 -16.23 -3.38 5.16
C ILE A 69 -16.97 -3.37 6.49
N THR A 70 -16.25 -3.71 7.57
CA THR A 70 -16.79 -3.72 8.94
C THR A 70 -16.43 -2.45 9.70
N GLY A 71 -15.32 -1.80 9.30
CA GLY A 71 -14.87 -0.55 9.90
C GLY A 71 -15.88 0.59 9.76
N THR A 72 -15.82 1.52 10.71
CA THR A 72 -16.68 2.71 10.70
C THR A 72 -16.01 3.81 9.87
N PHE A 73 -16.28 3.78 8.57
CA PHE A 73 -15.80 4.78 7.61
C PHE A 73 -16.93 5.74 7.22
N THR A 74 -16.59 7.03 7.09
CA THR A 74 -17.45 8.04 6.47
C THR A 74 -17.69 7.74 4.99
N ALA A 75 -18.70 8.37 4.38
CA ALA A 75 -18.97 8.19 2.95
C ALA A 75 -17.77 8.60 2.05
N ALA A 76 -17.04 9.65 2.44
CA ALA A 76 -15.84 10.10 1.74
C ALA A 76 -14.71 9.05 1.83
N GLU A 77 -14.47 8.49 3.02
CA GLU A 77 -13.45 7.44 3.22
C GLU A 77 -13.81 6.15 2.47
N LYS A 78 -15.08 5.74 2.48
CA LYS A 78 -15.55 4.62 1.64
C LYS A 78 -15.31 4.88 0.16
N THR A 79 -15.50 6.12 -0.29
CA THR A 79 -15.21 6.50 -1.69
C THR A 79 -13.74 6.31 -2.02
N ILE A 80 -12.81 6.65 -1.11
CA ILE A 80 -11.37 6.43 -1.30
C ILE A 80 -11.04 4.94 -1.41
N ILE A 81 -11.64 4.11 -0.54
CA ILE A 81 -11.46 2.65 -0.59
C ILE A 81 -11.94 2.09 -1.94
N LEU A 82 -13.12 2.51 -2.39
CA LEU A 82 -13.67 2.08 -3.67
C LEU A 82 -12.84 2.59 -4.86
N GLN A 83 -12.31 3.80 -4.80
CA GLN A 83 -11.40 4.34 -5.82
C GLN A 83 -10.09 3.54 -5.90
N ALA A 84 -9.53 3.12 -4.76
CA ALA A 84 -8.35 2.25 -4.75
C ALA A 84 -8.65 0.89 -5.39
N MET A 85 -9.79 0.27 -5.06
CA MET A 85 -10.25 -0.96 -5.73
C MET A 85 -10.49 -0.76 -7.24
N GLN A 86 -10.96 0.42 -7.65
CA GLN A 86 -11.18 0.75 -9.06
C GLN A 86 -9.88 0.75 -9.86
N GLN A 87 -8.75 1.20 -9.27
CA GLN A 87 -7.44 1.15 -9.95
C GLN A 87 -7.07 -0.27 -10.39
N TYR A 88 -7.37 -1.29 -9.57
CA TYR A 88 -7.17 -2.68 -9.95
C TYR A 88 -8.09 -3.11 -11.10
N THR A 89 -9.35 -2.69 -11.03
CA THR A 89 -10.36 -3.06 -12.04
C THR A 89 -10.04 -2.45 -13.41
N ASP A 90 -9.55 -1.21 -13.43
CA ASP A 90 -9.22 -0.48 -14.66
C ASP A 90 -7.95 -0.99 -15.34
N ASN A 91 -6.99 -1.51 -14.57
CA ASN A 91 -5.64 -1.81 -15.07
C ASN A 91 -5.27 -3.30 -15.07
N THR A 92 -6.07 -4.15 -14.42
CA THR A 92 -5.77 -5.58 -14.24
C THR A 92 -7.03 -6.44 -14.37
N CYS A 93 -6.88 -7.77 -14.28
CA CYS A 93 -7.99 -8.71 -14.16
C CYS A 93 -8.48 -8.92 -12.73
N VAL A 94 -7.82 -8.35 -11.71
CA VAL A 94 -8.24 -8.50 -10.31
C VAL A 94 -9.57 -7.79 -10.08
N ARG A 95 -10.50 -8.45 -9.39
CA ARG A 95 -11.83 -7.92 -9.08
C ARG A 95 -12.12 -7.99 -7.60
N PHE A 96 -12.19 -6.83 -6.95
CA PHE A 96 -12.74 -6.71 -5.61
C PHE A 96 -14.27 -6.70 -5.70
N ILE A 97 -14.93 -7.66 -5.07
CA ILE A 97 -16.40 -7.77 -5.11
C ILE A 97 -16.99 -7.72 -3.71
N PRO A 98 -18.13 -7.04 -3.49
CA PRO A 98 -18.85 -7.17 -2.24
C PRO A 98 -19.17 -8.64 -1.98
N ARG A 99 -18.78 -9.14 -0.82
CA ARG A 99 -19.01 -10.53 -0.46
C ARG A 99 -20.52 -10.79 -0.33
N THR A 100 -20.96 -11.92 -0.87
CA THR A 100 -22.28 -12.49 -0.63
C THR A 100 -22.16 -13.84 0.10
N THR A 101 -21.80 -14.90 -0.63
CA THR A 101 -21.75 -16.28 -0.12
C THR A 101 -20.34 -16.87 -0.12
N GLN A 102 -19.34 -16.12 -0.60
CA GLN A 102 -17.97 -16.64 -0.71
C GLN A 102 -17.41 -16.99 0.67
N ALA A 103 -16.78 -18.16 0.78
CA ALA A 103 -16.25 -18.67 2.03
C ALA A 103 -15.06 -17.83 2.53
N ASN A 104 -14.14 -17.48 1.62
CA ASN A 104 -12.99 -16.64 1.92
C ASN A 104 -13.16 -15.24 1.35
N PHE A 105 -12.77 -14.24 2.13
CA PHE A 105 -12.93 -12.83 1.81
C PHE A 105 -11.96 -12.01 2.66
N ILE A 106 -11.67 -10.78 2.25
CA ILE A 106 -10.96 -9.81 3.08
C ILE A 106 -11.95 -9.02 3.93
N THR A 107 -11.59 -8.78 5.18
CA THR A 107 -12.28 -7.83 6.05
C THR A 107 -11.50 -6.53 6.06
N ILE A 108 -12.18 -5.43 5.73
CA ILE A 108 -11.63 -4.07 5.76
C ILE A 108 -12.17 -3.37 7.01
N ASP A 109 -11.26 -3.00 7.92
CA ASP A 109 -11.55 -2.37 9.19
C ASP A 109 -10.66 -1.14 9.42
N ASN A 110 -10.97 -0.36 10.45
CA ASN A 110 -10.19 0.76 10.96
C ASN A 110 -10.15 0.80 12.50
N SER A 111 -10.61 -0.26 13.16
CA SER A 111 -10.65 -0.34 14.63
C SER A 111 -9.26 -0.48 15.25
N ASP A 112 -8.34 -1.13 14.53
CA ASP A 112 -6.97 -1.33 14.98
C ASP A 112 -6.07 -0.15 14.60
N THR A 113 -4.92 -0.14 15.27
CA THR A 113 -3.86 0.82 15.08
C THR A 113 -3.07 0.51 13.80
N GLY A 114 -2.74 1.53 13.00
CA GLY A 114 -1.87 1.43 11.83
C GLY A 114 -2.57 1.26 10.47
N CYS A 115 -1.78 1.25 9.40
CA CYS A 115 -2.18 0.68 8.11
C CYS A 115 -1.43 -0.65 8.02
N TRP A 116 -2.14 -1.73 7.77
CA TRP A 116 -1.50 -3.04 7.61
C TRP A 116 -2.42 -4.04 6.94
N SER A 117 -1.80 -5.08 6.38
CA SER A 117 -2.50 -6.25 5.88
C SER A 117 -1.70 -7.54 6.09
N TYR A 118 -2.36 -8.67 5.89
CA TYR A 118 -1.70 -9.94 5.67
C TYR A 118 -1.31 -10.07 4.20
N VAL A 119 -0.25 -10.81 3.91
CA VAL A 119 0.15 -11.06 2.52
C VAL A 119 -0.58 -12.26 1.93
N GLY A 120 -1.37 -12.00 0.88
CA GLY A 120 -2.12 -13.00 0.12
C GLY A 120 -3.30 -13.62 0.87
N ARG A 121 -3.99 -14.54 0.20
CA ARG A 121 -5.15 -15.26 0.73
C ARG A 121 -4.75 -16.25 1.85
N SER A 122 -5.69 -16.47 2.76
CA SER A 122 -5.72 -17.54 3.75
C SER A 122 -7.07 -18.25 3.69
N LEU A 123 -7.10 -19.55 3.99
CA LEU A 123 -8.36 -20.29 4.16
C LEU A 123 -9.06 -19.95 5.49
N ASP A 124 -8.31 -19.43 6.46
CA ASP A 124 -8.82 -18.84 7.68
C ASP A 124 -8.93 -17.32 7.52
N ASN A 125 -10.15 -16.79 7.58
CA ASN A 125 -10.44 -15.37 7.37
C ASN A 125 -9.92 -14.47 8.49
N THR A 126 -9.53 -15.01 9.66
CA THR A 126 -8.84 -14.22 10.68
C THR A 126 -7.49 -13.69 10.18
N TYR A 127 -6.93 -14.30 9.13
CA TYR A 127 -5.71 -13.88 8.45
C TYR A 127 -5.95 -13.25 7.06
N ASN A 128 -7.17 -12.81 6.78
CA ASN A 128 -7.54 -12.04 5.58
C ASN A 128 -8.08 -10.66 6.02
N HIS A 129 -7.21 -9.86 6.64
CA HIS A 129 -7.59 -8.57 7.21
C HIS A 129 -6.77 -7.43 6.59
N VAL A 130 -7.44 -6.30 6.40
CA VAL A 130 -6.85 -5.04 5.95
C VAL A 130 -7.30 -3.97 6.94
N ASN A 131 -6.37 -3.45 7.74
CA ASN A 131 -6.66 -2.36 8.65
C ASN A 131 -6.23 -1.02 8.04
N LEU A 132 -7.13 -0.05 8.03
CA LEU A 132 -6.94 1.26 7.46
C LEU A 132 -7.33 2.32 8.49
N GLN A 133 -6.49 2.53 9.50
CA GLN A 133 -6.75 3.52 10.54
C GLN A 133 -6.97 4.92 9.94
N ASN A 134 -8.11 5.54 10.30
CA ASN A 134 -8.41 6.90 9.87
C ASN A 134 -7.77 7.95 10.80
N PRO A 135 -7.51 9.17 10.29
CA PRO A 135 -7.63 9.58 8.88
C PRO A 135 -6.41 9.18 8.02
N SER A 136 -5.36 8.63 8.63
CA SER A 136 -4.02 8.62 8.02
C SER A 136 -3.83 7.59 6.91
N CYS A 137 -4.55 6.47 6.96
CA CYS A 137 -4.58 5.47 5.88
C CYS A 137 -5.51 5.84 4.72
N MET A 138 -6.25 6.96 4.82
CA MET A 138 -7.28 7.35 3.85
C MET A 138 -6.69 8.15 2.69
N THR A 139 -5.70 7.57 2.02
CA THR A 139 -5.22 8.01 0.70
C THR A 139 -5.38 6.87 -0.29
N THR A 140 -5.63 7.19 -1.56
CA THR A 140 -5.91 6.15 -2.55
C THR A 140 -4.71 5.21 -2.75
N GLY A 141 -3.48 5.71 -2.70
CA GLY A 141 -2.29 4.87 -2.81
C GLY A 141 -2.01 4.05 -1.55
N THR A 142 -2.25 4.57 -0.34
CA THR A 142 -2.11 3.76 0.88
C THR A 142 -3.16 2.64 0.92
N VAL A 143 -4.41 2.90 0.55
CA VAL A 143 -5.39 1.81 0.44
C VAL A 143 -5.00 0.83 -0.66
N ALA A 144 -4.52 1.31 -1.81
CA ALA A 144 -4.05 0.44 -2.88
C ALA A 144 -2.87 -0.44 -2.43
N HIS A 145 -1.94 0.09 -1.65
CA HIS A 145 -0.81 -0.62 -1.06
C HIS A 145 -1.28 -1.79 -0.16
N GLU A 146 -2.16 -1.53 0.79
CA GLU A 146 -2.65 -2.60 1.69
C GLU A 146 -3.47 -3.65 0.94
N LEU A 147 -4.23 -3.24 -0.08
CA LEU A 147 -4.91 -4.17 -0.97
C LEU A 147 -3.91 -4.99 -1.81
N MET A 148 -2.74 -4.44 -2.15
CA MET A 148 -1.68 -5.12 -2.90
C MET A 148 -1.01 -6.20 -2.03
N HIS A 149 -0.81 -5.92 -0.74
CA HIS A 149 -0.45 -6.95 0.24
C HIS A 149 -1.50 -8.05 0.29
N ALA A 150 -2.78 -7.71 0.43
CA ALA A 150 -3.86 -8.69 0.53
C ALA A 150 -3.96 -9.64 -0.69
N ILE A 151 -3.48 -9.21 -1.87
CA ILE A 151 -3.41 -10.06 -3.07
C ILE A 151 -2.06 -10.75 -3.28
N GLY A 152 -1.08 -10.56 -2.39
CA GLY A 152 0.11 -11.42 -2.31
C GLY A 152 1.45 -10.76 -2.61
N PHE A 153 1.53 -9.43 -2.61
CA PHE A 153 2.80 -8.73 -2.85
C PHE A 153 3.47 -8.31 -1.54
N TYR A 154 4.79 -8.42 -1.50
CA TYR A 154 5.65 -7.82 -0.49
C TYR A 154 6.21 -6.50 -0.99
N HIS A 155 6.99 -5.83 -0.14
CA HIS A 155 7.62 -4.57 -0.52
C HIS A 155 8.71 -4.73 -1.58
N GLU A 156 8.75 -3.77 -2.49
CA GLU A 156 9.74 -3.68 -3.58
C GLU A 156 11.18 -3.67 -3.05
N PHE A 157 11.43 -2.99 -1.92
CA PHE A 157 12.77 -2.89 -1.33
C PHE A 157 13.26 -4.18 -0.66
N THR A 158 12.41 -5.21 -0.57
CA THR A 158 12.77 -6.54 -0.05
C THR A 158 13.06 -7.54 -1.16
N ARG A 159 13.03 -7.13 -2.44
CA ARG A 159 13.35 -8.02 -3.55
C ARG A 159 14.76 -8.66 -3.41
N PRO A 160 14.96 -9.88 -3.93
CA PRO A 160 16.26 -10.57 -3.91
C PRO A 160 17.39 -9.77 -4.59
N ASP A 161 17.06 -9.04 -5.65
CA ASP A 161 17.95 -8.20 -6.46
C ASP A 161 18.11 -6.76 -5.92
N ARG A 162 17.46 -6.40 -4.80
CA ARG A 162 17.39 -5.01 -4.35
C ARG A 162 18.77 -4.37 -4.08
N ASP A 163 19.79 -5.14 -3.71
CA ASP A 163 21.14 -4.61 -3.44
C ASP A 163 21.84 -4.06 -4.70
N ASP A 164 21.32 -4.32 -5.90
CA ASP A 164 21.79 -3.67 -7.14
C ASP A 164 21.22 -2.25 -7.31
N TRP A 165 20.18 -1.91 -6.52
CA TRP A 165 19.36 -0.71 -6.68
C TRP A 165 19.38 0.18 -5.44
N VAL A 166 19.39 -0.40 -4.24
CA VAL A 166 19.43 0.34 -2.98
C VAL A 166 20.45 -0.26 -2.01
N SER A 167 21.09 0.59 -1.22
CA SER A 167 21.82 0.18 -0.02
C SER A 167 21.05 0.58 1.23
N ILE A 168 21.08 -0.28 2.26
CA ILE A 168 20.51 0.00 3.58
C ILE A 168 21.60 0.45 4.55
N ASP A 169 21.55 1.70 4.97
CA ASP A 169 22.42 2.27 6.01
C ASP A 169 21.79 2.07 7.39
N THR A 170 22.12 0.94 8.03
CA THR A 170 21.62 0.61 9.36
C THR A 170 22.06 1.62 10.42
N GLY A 171 23.17 2.34 10.22
CA GLY A 171 23.62 3.41 11.11
C GLY A 171 22.79 4.69 11.03
N ALA A 172 21.93 4.82 10.02
CA ALA A 172 20.98 5.92 9.90
C ALA A 172 19.67 5.69 10.66
N LEU A 173 19.40 4.43 11.08
CA LEU A 173 18.21 4.09 11.86
C LEU A 173 18.23 4.77 13.23
N LEU A 174 17.05 4.98 13.83
CA LEU A 174 16.93 5.30 15.26
C LEU A 174 17.72 4.29 16.09
N THR A 175 18.40 4.73 17.15
CA THR A 175 19.31 3.88 17.95
C THR A 175 18.66 2.56 18.40
N GLN A 176 17.39 2.59 18.83
CA GLN A 176 16.64 1.41 19.25
C GLN A 176 16.39 0.36 18.14
N TYR A 177 16.51 0.78 16.88
CA TYR A 177 16.30 -0.06 15.69
C TYR A 177 17.62 -0.58 15.10
N GLN A 178 18.78 -0.17 15.63
CA GLN A 178 20.10 -0.61 15.15
C GLN A 178 20.46 -2.01 15.70
N THR A 179 19.61 -3.00 15.42
CA THR A 179 19.81 -4.40 15.81
C THR A 179 19.62 -5.33 14.62
N THR A 180 20.32 -6.45 14.61
CA THR A 180 20.17 -7.48 13.57
C THR A 180 18.73 -7.98 13.49
N ALA A 181 18.08 -8.23 14.64
CA ALA A 181 16.69 -8.70 14.67
C ALA A 181 15.70 -7.70 14.05
N PHE A 182 15.88 -6.40 14.30
CA PHE A 182 15.06 -5.37 13.66
C PHE A 182 15.32 -5.31 12.15
N TYR A 183 16.59 -5.34 11.74
CA TYR A 183 16.96 -5.36 10.32
C TYR A 183 16.36 -6.57 9.61
N ASP A 184 16.48 -7.77 10.19
CA ASP A 184 15.95 -9.00 9.61
C ASP A 184 14.43 -8.97 9.46
N ALA A 185 13.73 -8.35 10.42
CA ALA A 185 12.28 -8.23 10.37
C ALA A 185 11.79 -7.12 9.42
N ASN A 186 12.58 -6.10 9.11
CA ASN A 186 12.10 -4.91 8.40
C ASN A 186 12.79 -4.61 7.07
N PHE A 187 14.03 -5.07 6.88
CA PHE A 187 14.89 -4.72 5.74
C PHE A 187 15.61 -5.92 5.11
N ALA A 188 15.44 -7.13 5.64
CA ALA A 188 15.97 -8.34 4.99
C ALA A 188 15.35 -8.52 3.61
N LYS A 189 16.17 -9.02 2.69
CA LYS A 189 15.73 -9.44 1.38
C LYS A 189 14.99 -10.76 1.48
N MET A 190 13.99 -10.92 0.64
CA MET A 190 13.48 -12.21 0.24
C MET A 190 14.52 -12.93 -0.62
N SER A 191 14.50 -14.25 -0.60
CA SER A 191 15.27 -15.08 -1.52
C SER A 191 14.56 -15.25 -2.87
N TYR A 192 15.29 -15.65 -3.91
CA TYR A 192 14.71 -16.03 -5.20
C TYR A 192 13.77 -17.25 -5.15
N ALA A 193 13.69 -17.95 -4.01
CA ALA A 193 12.70 -18.99 -3.78
C ALA A 193 11.39 -18.45 -3.16
N GLN A 194 11.40 -17.18 -2.71
CA GLN A 194 10.29 -16.50 -2.03
C GLN A 194 9.72 -15.31 -2.81
N ALA A 195 10.48 -14.69 -3.72
CA ALA A 195 10.06 -13.60 -4.61
C ALA A 195 10.31 -13.90 -6.12
N GLU A 196 9.26 -13.76 -6.93
CA GLU A 196 9.31 -13.89 -8.39
C GLU A 196 9.26 -12.49 -8.99
N LEU A 197 10.19 -12.20 -9.89
CA LEU A 197 10.40 -10.84 -10.41
C LEU A 197 9.68 -10.62 -11.75
N TYR A 198 9.27 -11.69 -12.43
CA TYR A 198 8.57 -11.65 -13.72
C TYR A 198 9.32 -10.86 -14.81
N GLY A 199 10.64 -10.71 -14.68
CA GLY A 199 11.45 -9.86 -15.56
C GLY A 199 11.16 -8.36 -15.45
N ILE A 200 10.43 -7.92 -14.43
CA ILE A 200 10.09 -6.52 -14.21
C ILE A 200 11.26 -5.83 -13.49
N PRO A 201 11.81 -4.73 -14.06
CA PRO A 201 12.87 -3.96 -13.40
C PRO A 201 12.42 -3.40 -12.06
N TYR A 202 13.37 -3.26 -11.14
CA TYR A 202 13.13 -2.59 -9.87
C TYR A 202 12.63 -1.16 -10.08
N TYR A 203 11.63 -0.74 -9.31
CA TYR A 203 11.09 0.60 -9.43
C TYR A 203 10.98 1.34 -8.09
N TYR A 204 11.85 2.34 -7.90
CA TYR A 204 11.89 3.16 -6.69
C TYR A 204 10.55 3.83 -6.36
N GLY A 205 9.76 4.19 -7.37
CA GLY A 205 8.47 4.86 -7.18
C GLY A 205 7.27 3.93 -6.99
N SER A 206 7.48 2.61 -6.91
CA SER A 206 6.40 1.63 -6.71
C SER A 206 5.55 1.98 -5.49
N VAL A 207 4.25 1.70 -5.52
CA VAL A 207 3.39 1.87 -4.35
C VAL A 207 3.83 0.95 -3.20
N MET A 208 4.53 -0.15 -3.52
CA MET A 208 5.08 -1.13 -2.57
C MET A 208 6.51 -0.79 -2.14
N HIS A 209 7.04 0.37 -2.53
CA HIS A 209 8.36 0.82 -2.09
C HIS A 209 8.22 1.78 -0.90
N TYR A 210 9.05 1.59 0.12
CA TYR A 210 9.12 2.51 1.26
C TYR A 210 9.83 3.80 0.91
N SER A 211 9.54 4.88 1.63
CA SER A 211 10.37 6.07 1.58
C SER A 211 11.80 5.73 1.97
N LYS A 212 12.74 6.54 1.52
CA LYS A 212 14.15 6.45 1.93
C LYS A 212 14.38 6.69 3.43
N TRP A 213 13.36 7.15 4.17
CA TRP A 213 13.43 7.55 5.57
C TRP A 213 12.85 6.52 6.54
N GLY A 214 12.40 5.36 6.07
CA GLY A 214 11.83 4.31 6.93
C GLY A 214 12.74 4.02 8.13
N GLY A 215 12.28 4.39 9.33
CA GLY A 215 12.99 4.15 10.60
C GLY A 215 14.20 5.06 10.86
N ALA A 216 14.43 6.09 10.03
CA ALA A 216 15.57 6.99 10.15
C ALA A 216 15.55 7.79 11.46
N ALA A 217 16.72 8.00 12.05
CA ALA A 217 16.88 8.86 13.21
C ALA A 217 16.64 10.35 12.87
N THR A 218 16.95 10.74 11.64
CA THR A 218 16.82 12.11 11.14
C THR A 218 16.49 12.13 9.65
N TYR A 219 15.86 13.20 9.17
CA TYR A 219 15.60 13.41 7.74
C TYR A 219 16.79 14.02 6.98
N SER A 220 18.00 14.05 7.56
CA SER A 220 19.23 14.46 6.86
C SER A 220 20.08 13.29 6.41
N ARG A 221 19.86 12.08 6.95
CA ARG A 221 20.56 10.85 6.59
C ARG A 221 19.56 9.73 6.33
N PRO A 222 19.27 9.40 5.06
CA PRO A 222 18.30 8.36 4.73
C PRO A 222 18.82 6.97 5.06
N VAL A 223 17.91 6.07 5.40
CA VAL A 223 18.20 4.65 5.65
C VAL A 223 18.36 3.89 4.34
N MET A 224 17.58 4.22 3.31
CA MET A 224 17.72 3.62 2.00
C MET A 224 18.28 4.62 1.00
N ASN A 225 19.34 4.24 0.28
CA ASN A 225 20.02 5.10 -0.68
C ASN A 225 20.00 4.44 -2.06
N ASN A 226 19.65 5.18 -3.12
CA ASN A 226 19.71 4.66 -4.49
C ASN A 226 21.15 4.50 -4.97
N LEU A 227 21.45 3.35 -5.55
CA LEU A 227 22.75 3.04 -6.17
C LEU A 227 22.77 3.36 -7.67
N LYS A 228 21.60 3.52 -8.28
CA LYS A 228 21.43 3.94 -9.68
C LYS A 228 20.86 5.36 -9.74
N PRO A 229 21.10 6.13 -10.83
CA PRO A 229 20.51 7.46 -10.99
C PRO A 229 18.99 7.42 -10.87
N TRP A 230 18.45 8.19 -9.93
CA TRP A 230 17.02 8.35 -9.69
C TRP A 230 16.76 9.78 -9.23
N THR A 231 15.82 10.48 -9.88
CA THR A 231 15.49 11.87 -9.59
C THR A 231 14.15 12.04 -8.88
N GLY A 232 13.36 10.96 -8.75
CA GLY A 232 12.11 10.94 -8.00
C GLY A 232 12.34 10.70 -6.50
N ASP A 233 11.26 10.65 -5.73
CA ASP A 233 11.31 10.10 -4.37
C ASP A 233 11.11 8.58 -4.40
N PHE A 234 11.31 7.94 -3.25
CA PHE A 234 11.00 6.51 -3.09
C PHE A 234 9.56 6.34 -2.60
N GLY A 235 8.88 5.32 -3.11
CA GLY A 235 7.48 5.07 -2.79
C GLY A 235 6.53 6.09 -3.40
N ASN A 236 5.24 5.82 -3.28
CA ASN A 236 4.19 6.82 -3.51
C ASN A 236 2.92 6.47 -2.71
N ASP A 237 2.10 7.48 -2.40
CA ASP A 237 0.81 7.32 -1.71
C ASP A 237 -0.39 7.70 -2.61
N ILE A 238 -0.18 7.67 -3.94
CA ILE A 238 -1.14 8.19 -4.92
C ILE A 238 -1.86 7.04 -5.65
N THR A 239 -1.12 6.10 -6.24
CA THR A 239 -1.68 5.11 -7.17
C THR A 239 -0.77 3.92 -7.39
N LEU A 240 -1.34 2.81 -7.88
CA LEU A 240 -0.58 1.75 -8.53
C LEU A 240 0.24 2.34 -9.69
N THR A 241 1.51 1.95 -9.79
CA THR A 241 2.41 2.33 -10.88
C THR A 241 2.40 1.29 -11.99
N ALA A 242 2.96 1.63 -13.16
CA ALA A 242 3.01 0.69 -14.28
C ALA A 242 3.73 -0.64 -13.94
N PRO A 243 4.88 -0.65 -13.24
CA PRO A 243 5.49 -1.89 -12.75
C PRO A 243 4.60 -2.68 -11.78
N ASP A 244 3.87 -2.01 -10.88
CA ASP A 244 2.94 -2.66 -9.96
C ASP A 244 1.83 -3.40 -10.73
N ILE A 245 1.22 -2.70 -11.70
CA ILE A 245 0.18 -3.23 -12.60
C ILE A 245 0.70 -4.43 -13.40
N LEU A 246 1.90 -4.32 -13.97
CA LEU A 246 2.53 -5.43 -14.69
C LEU A 246 2.72 -6.64 -13.79
N ALA A 247 3.23 -6.46 -12.58
CA ALA A 247 3.46 -7.56 -11.64
C ALA A 247 2.15 -8.25 -11.25
N ILE A 248 1.08 -7.50 -11.01
CA ILE A 248 -0.26 -8.03 -10.77
C ILE A 248 -0.75 -8.84 -11.98
N ASN A 249 -0.61 -8.30 -13.19
CA ASN A 249 -1.04 -8.97 -14.42
C ASN A 249 -0.28 -10.27 -14.69
N TYR A 250 1.04 -10.30 -14.47
CA TYR A 250 1.81 -11.53 -14.53
C TYR A 250 1.35 -12.57 -13.51
N MET A 251 1.06 -12.13 -12.28
CA MET A 251 0.64 -13.03 -11.20
C MET A 251 -0.76 -13.61 -11.42
N TYR A 252 -1.71 -12.81 -11.90
CA TYR A 252 -3.14 -13.16 -11.92
C TYR A 252 -3.75 -13.35 -13.32
N CYS A 253 -3.24 -12.65 -14.34
CA CYS A 253 -3.97 -12.45 -15.59
C CYS A 253 -3.38 -13.21 -16.78
N ASN A 254 -2.09 -13.56 -16.74
CA ASN A 254 -1.43 -14.32 -17.81
C ASN A 254 -1.88 -15.80 -17.90
N GLY A 255 -2.92 -16.20 -17.17
CA GLY A 255 -3.52 -17.54 -17.21
C GLY A 255 -5.01 -17.56 -17.56
N THR A 256 -5.64 -16.43 -17.87
CA THR A 256 -7.07 -16.40 -18.20
C THR A 256 -7.29 -16.56 -19.71
N THR A 257 -7.12 -17.78 -20.21
CA THR A 257 -8.04 -18.24 -21.25
C THR A 257 -9.40 -18.31 -20.57
N THR A 258 -10.16 -17.23 -20.62
CA THR A 258 -11.54 -17.20 -20.16
C THR A 258 -12.30 -18.19 -21.05
N THR A 259 -12.50 -19.41 -20.57
CA THR A 259 -13.60 -20.24 -21.06
C THR A 259 -14.87 -19.52 -20.61
N THR A 260 -15.27 -18.52 -21.37
CA THR A 260 -16.65 -18.06 -21.37
C THR A 260 -17.43 -19.23 -21.94
N THR A 261 -17.87 -20.14 -21.08
CA THR A 261 -18.95 -21.06 -21.39
C THR A 261 -20.17 -20.18 -21.62
N THR A 262 -20.30 -19.70 -22.84
CA THR A 262 -21.54 -19.13 -23.35
C THR A 262 -22.48 -20.31 -23.45
N THR A 263 -23.20 -20.58 -22.36
CA THR A 263 -24.37 -21.44 -22.38
C THR A 263 -25.36 -20.77 -23.33
N THR A 264 -25.27 -21.14 -24.60
CA THR A 264 -26.27 -20.78 -25.61
C THR A 264 -27.48 -21.63 -25.27
N THR A 265 -28.41 -21.03 -24.52
CA THR A 265 -29.75 -21.61 -24.36
C THR A 265 -30.42 -21.53 -25.72
N THR A 266 -30.37 -22.62 -26.48
CA THR A 266 -31.14 -22.80 -27.70
C THR A 266 -32.62 -22.83 -27.33
N THR A 267 -33.30 -21.69 -27.47
CA THR A 267 -34.76 -21.65 -27.42
C THR A 267 -35.29 -22.17 -28.74
N THR A 268 -35.66 -23.45 -28.79
CA THR A 268 -36.38 -24.05 -29.91
C THR A 268 -37.75 -23.37 -30.02
N THR A 269 -37.89 -22.44 -30.96
CA THR A 269 -39.19 -21.87 -31.33
C THR A 269 -39.77 -22.70 -32.46
N THR A 270 -40.82 -23.46 -32.16
CA THR A 270 -41.61 -24.21 -33.14
C THR A 270 -42.34 -23.22 -34.05
N ALA A 271 -41.96 -23.16 -35.33
CA ALA A 271 -42.67 -22.38 -36.33
C ALA A 271 -43.92 -23.13 -36.81
N ALA A 272 -45.08 -22.49 -36.70
CA ALA A 272 -46.32 -22.90 -37.37
C ALA A 272 -46.25 -22.55 -38.87
N PRO A 273 -46.90 -23.34 -39.75
CA PRO A 273 -46.81 -23.16 -41.19
C PRO A 273 -47.77 -22.07 -41.66
N THR A 274 -47.28 -21.11 -42.45
CA THR A 274 -48.15 -20.19 -43.19
C THR A 274 -47.68 -20.03 -44.63
N THR A 275 -48.69 -20.04 -45.48
CA THR A 275 -48.75 -20.20 -46.93
C THR A 275 -48.11 -19.07 -47.74
N THR A 276 -47.62 -19.48 -48.90
CA THR A 276 -47.06 -18.68 -50.00
C THR A 276 -48.02 -17.63 -50.54
N THR A 277 -47.52 -16.41 -50.79
CA THR A 277 -48.04 -15.58 -51.89
C THR A 277 -46.92 -14.73 -52.48
N THR A 278 -46.71 -14.93 -53.78
CA THR A 278 -45.68 -14.32 -54.62
C THR A 278 -46.08 -12.90 -55.01
N LYS A 279 -45.19 -11.91 -54.86
CA LYS A 279 -45.25 -10.66 -55.65
C LYS A 279 -43.85 -10.09 -55.94
N ALA A 280 -43.75 -9.55 -57.14
CA ALA A 280 -42.58 -9.22 -57.96
C ALA A 280 -41.58 -8.16 -57.40
N PRO A 281 -40.36 -8.06 -57.98
CA PRO A 281 -39.28 -7.24 -57.46
C PRO A 281 -39.41 -5.77 -57.91
N THR A 282 -39.06 -4.84 -57.01
CA THR A 282 -38.91 -3.42 -57.35
C THR A 282 -37.49 -2.97 -57.03
N THR A 283 -36.80 -2.53 -58.07
CA THR A 283 -35.45 -1.95 -58.07
C THR A 283 -35.52 -0.48 -57.70
N THR A 284 -34.73 -0.02 -56.71
CA THR A 284 -34.36 1.41 -56.63
C THR A 284 -32.94 1.61 -56.07
N THR A 285 -32.05 1.94 -57.02
CA THR A 285 -30.91 2.87 -57.05
C THR A 285 -30.28 3.40 -55.75
N THR A 286 -28.98 3.17 -55.66
CA THR A 286 -27.98 3.78 -54.76
C THR A 286 -27.68 5.23 -55.16
N THR A 287 -27.68 6.16 -54.20
CA THR A 287 -27.04 7.47 -54.34
C THR A 287 -26.08 7.68 -53.18
N THR A 288 -24.79 7.70 -53.51
CA THR A 288 -23.69 8.14 -52.64
C THR A 288 -23.60 9.67 -52.67
N THR A 289 -23.50 10.30 -51.50
CA THR A 289 -23.11 11.71 -51.40
C THR A 289 -22.05 11.88 -50.32
N ALA A 290 -20.95 12.49 -50.74
CA ALA A 290 -19.70 12.65 -50.01
C ALA A 290 -19.74 13.78 -48.97
N LYS A 291 -18.87 13.59 -47.97
CA LYS A 291 -18.55 14.44 -46.82
C LYS A 291 -17.88 15.77 -47.22
N PRO A 292 -18.28 16.92 -46.63
CA PRO A 292 -17.48 18.15 -46.62
C PRO A 292 -16.47 18.22 -45.46
N PRO A 293 -15.32 18.90 -45.63
CA PRO A 293 -14.21 18.89 -44.67
C PRO A 293 -14.39 19.91 -43.53
N THR A 294 -13.92 19.54 -42.34
CA THR A 294 -13.94 20.39 -41.13
C THR A 294 -12.65 21.21 -41.04
N THR A 295 -12.80 22.53 -40.99
CA THR A 295 -11.74 23.52 -40.84
C THR A 295 -11.12 23.47 -39.43
N THR A 296 -9.79 23.38 -39.35
CA THR A 296 -9.01 23.51 -38.13
C THR A 296 -8.66 24.98 -37.89
N THR A 297 -9.10 25.56 -36.78
CA THR A 297 -8.67 26.89 -36.34
C THR A 297 -7.53 26.74 -35.33
N THR A 298 -6.32 27.13 -35.74
CA THR A 298 -5.14 27.24 -34.88
C THR A 298 -5.06 28.66 -34.32
N THR A 299 -5.17 28.82 -33.01
CA THR A 299 -4.90 30.10 -32.33
C THR A 299 -3.48 30.08 -31.76
N THR A 300 -2.57 30.74 -32.46
CA THR A 300 -1.23 31.12 -31.99
C THR A 300 -1.33 32.28 -31.01
N LYS A 301 -0.77 32.14 -29.79
CA LYS A 301 -0.44 33.26 -28.91
C LYS A 301 1.07 33.41 -28.83
N ALA A 302 1.54 34.58 -29.24
CA ALA A 302 2.95 35.00 -29.27
C ALA A 302 3.49 35.30 -27.84
N PRO A 303 4.83 35.38 -27.67
CA PRO A 303 5.52 35.26 -26.38
C PRO A 303 5.61 36.60 -25.63
N ALA A 304 5.64 36.53 -24.30
CA ALA A 304 5.94 37.67 -23.44
C ALA A 304 7.37 37.55 -22.89
N THR A 305 8.18 38.57 -23.14
CA THR A 305 9.59 38.68 -22.75
C THR A 305 9.75 39.71 -21.63
N THR A 306 10.27 39.22 -20.50
CA THR A 306 11.20 39.82 -19.53
C THR A 306 10.93 41.18 -18.87
N THR A 307 10.89 41.17 -17.53
CA THR A 307 11.73 42.06 -16.70
C THR A 307 12.18 41.32 -15.43
N GLN A 308 13.48 41.08 -15.30
CA GLN A 308 14.12 40.71 -14.04
C GLN A 308 14.27 41.96 -13.16
N ALA A 309 13.88 41.84 -11.88
CA ALA A 309 14.31 42.78 -10.84
C ALA A 309 15.06 41.99 -9.77
N ALA A 310 16.33 42.34 -9.59
CA ALA A 310 17.19 41.84 -8.53
C ALA A 310 16.70 42.38 -7.18
N ALA A 311 16.50 41.50 -6.20
CA ALA A 311 16.29 41.87 -4.81
C ALA A 311 17.53 41.48 -4.01
N THR A 312 18.23 42.54 -3.58
CA THR A 312 19.48 42.58 -2.84
C THR A 312 19.32 41.93 -1.46
N THR A 313 20.25 41.05 -1.12
CA THR A 313 20.42 40.48 0.23
C THR A 313 21.02 41.53 1.18
N THR A 314 20.27 41.96 2.19
CA THR A 314 20.82 42.64 3.37
C THR A 314 20.77 41.70 4.57
N LYS A 315 21.96 41.24 4.97
CA LYS A 315 22.26 40.43 6.14
C LYS A 315 22.24 41.33 7.38
N ALA A 316 21.29 41.13 8.30
CA ALA A 316 21.32 41.74 9.62
C ALA A 316 22.19 40.89 10.59
N PRO A 317 22.94 41.51 11.52
CA PRO A 317 23.80 40.78 12.46
C PRO A 317 23.00 40.07 13.57
N PRO A 318 23.52 38.99 14.17
CA PRO A 318 22.85 38.29 15.25
C PRO A 318 22.98 39.04 16.58
N THR A 319 21.85 39.39 17.18
CA THR A 319 21.77 39.81 18.59
C THR A 319 21.88 38.59 19.50
N THR A 320 22.97 38.55 20.26
CA THR A 320 23.19 37.63 21.38
C THR A 320 22.41 38.09 22.61
N THR A 321 21.39 37.33 23.01
CA THR A 321 20.82 37.43 24.36
C THR A 321 21.17 36.16 25.13
N LYS A 322 22.14 36.29 26.02
CA LYS A 322 22.42 35.31 27.08
C LYS A 322 21.25 35.31 28.05
N VAL A 323 20.57 34.18 28.22
CA VAL A 323 19.74 33.94 29.39
C VAL A 323 20.42 32.88 30.25
N ALA A 324 20.70 33.28 31.49
CA ALA A 324 21.46 32.54 32.46
C ALA A 324 20.74 31.26 32.91
N THR A 325 21.51 30.19 32.98
CA THR A 325 21.17 28.93 33.63
C THR A 325 21.35 29.10 35.14
N THR A 326 20.27 29.05 35.91
CA THR A 326 20.34 28.93 37.37
C THR A 326 19.84 27.54 37.75
N ILE A 327 20.78 26.66 38.05
CA ILE A 327 20.54 25.36 38.70
C ILE A 327 20.52 25.63 40.21
N ALA A 328 19.43 25.29 40.88
CA ALA A 328 19.38 25.15 42.33
C ALA A 328 18.98 23.70 42.66
N PRO A 329 19.64 23.05 43.65
CA PRO A 329 19.45 21.64 43.93
C PRO A 329 18.18 21.45 44.77
N ARG A 330 17.43 20.37 44.52
CA ARG A 330 16.39 19.92 45.45
C ARG A 330 16.66 18.49 45.90
N THR A 331 16.56 18.39 47.21
CA THR A 331 16.91 17.31 48.11
C THR A 331 15.95 16.13 48.05
N THR A 332 16.45 15.03 48.61
CA THR A 332 15.92 13.69 48.76
C THR A 332 14.65 13.56 49.62
N THR A 333 14.05 12.37 49.54
CA THR A 333 13.01 11.73 50.39
C THR A 333 11.53 12.09 50.16
N LYS A 334 10.72 11.13 49.69
CA LYS A 334 10.03 10.11 50.50
C LYS A 334 9.28 9.11 49.60
N ARG A 335 9.39 7.83 49.99
CA ARG A 335 8.52 6.73 49.58
C ARG A 335 7.12 6.94 50.15
N SER A 336 6.09 6.71 49.34
CA SER A 336 4.73 6.41 49.82
C SER A 336 4.26 5.14 49.15
N ARG A 337 4.23 4.07 49.92
CA ARG A 337 3.53 2.81 49.61
C ARG A 337 2.05 3.04 49.89
N PHE A 338 1.17 2.74 48.93
CA PHE A 338 -0.22 2.40 49.22
C PHE A 338 -0.40 0.92 48.91
N CYS A 339 -0.76 0.18 49.96
CA CYS A 339 -1.11 -1.23 49.96
C CYS A 339 -2.64 -1.30 50.13
N VAL A 340 -3.34 -2.00 49.24
CA VAL A 340 -4.74 -2.38 49.41
C VAL A 340 -4.86 -3.83 48.95
N LEU A 341 -5.48 -4.65 49.82
CA LEU A 341 -5.81 -6.07 49.72
C LEU A 341 -4.78 -7.06 50.31
N SER A 342 -5.22 -7.61 51.46
CA SER A 342 -4.65 -8.67 52.28
C SER A 342 -5.17 -10.02 51.81
N PHE A 343 -4.30 -11.04 51.67
CA PHE A 343 -4.51 -12.43 52.10
C PHE A 343 -3.16 -13.19 51.96
N ASN A 344 -2.66 -13.76 53.07
CA ASN A 344 -1.52 -14.71 53.20
C ASN A 344 -0.07 -14.24 52.91
N GLY A 345 0.30 -13.04 53.36
CA GLY A 345 1.46 -12.89 54.26
C GLY A 345 2.91 -13.22 53.81
N VAL A 346 3.25 -13.28 52.51
CA VAL A 346 4.66 -13.39 52.08
C VAL A 346 4.95 -12.50 50.87
N CYS A 347 5.86 -11.54 51.02
CA CYS A 347 6.39 -10.69 49.95
C CYS A 347 7.91 -10.90 49.87
N LEU A 348 8.38 -11.67 48.89
CA LEU A 348 9.81 -11.78 48.56
C LEU A 348 10.21 -10.68 47.57
N ILE A 349 11.25 -9.94 47.91
CA ILE A 349 11.93 -8.97 47.05
C ILE A 349 13.19 -9.68 46.51
N TYR A 350 13.36 -9.76 45.19
CA TYR A 350 14.65 -10.12 44.57
C TYR A 350 15.34 -8.83 44.10
N MET A 351 16.65 -8.77 44.32
CA MET A 351 17.55 -7.68 43.86
C MET A 351 17.75 -7.69 42.36
#